data_AF-A0A6N0LH38-F1
#
_entry.id   AF-A0A6N0LH38-F1
#
_cell.length_a   1.000
_cell.length_b   1.000
_cell.length_c   1.000
_cell.angle_alpha   90.00
_cell.angle_beta   90.00
_cell.angle_gamma   90.00
#
_symmetry.space_group_name_H-M   'P 1'
#
loop_
_entity.id
_entity.type
_entity.pdbx_description
1 polymer ?
#
loop_
_entity_poly.entity_id
_entity_poly.type
_entity_poly.pdbx_seq_one_letter_code
_entity_poly.pdbx_strand_id
1 'polypeptide(L)'
;MSETLLHGIPRWGIKECPVLESYQNSHGSAPVIWNFLTKRFLDKSSYYLLDDDKELWSLSRRSDVPEPFRQVMKMTYDRAVILSADIPKAVADIETILKEFPLPTNQVNHWAQIAEDLQKHNAKGKYLGFGFCMTSIGETLFQGEEYQKNGKWLRRRIDWKGEGFWSIYKAKNSSQP
;
A
#
# COMPACT_ATOMS: atom_id res chain seq x y z
N MET A 1 8.46 -0.02 -17.69
CA MET A 1 7.66 1.08 -17.14
C MET A 1 7.27 0.65 -15.74
N SER A 2 7.41 1.49 -14.71
CA SER A 2 7.04 1.11 -13.34
C SER A 2 5.54 1.23 -13.14
N GLU A 3 4.96 0.31 -12.39
CA GLU A 3 3.53 0.26 -12.09
C GLU A 3 3.31 0.10 -10.59
N THR A 4 2.14 0.51 -10.13
CA THR A 4 1.61 0.08 -8.83
C THR A 4 0.59 -1.02 -9.06
N LEU A 5 0.72 -2.13 -8.33
CA LEU A 5 -0.16 -3.28 -8.46
C LEU A 5 -1.05 -3.42 -7.23
N LEU A 6 -2.35 -3.55 -7.45
CA LEU A 6 -3.31 -3.95 -6.41
C LEU A 6 -3.48 -5.47 -6.46
N HIS A 7 -3.19 -6.15 -5.36
CA HIS A 7 -3.39 -7.59 -5.21
C HIS A 7 -4.60 -7.90 -4.33
N GLY A 8 -5.36 -8.92 -4.73
CA GLY A 8 -6.43 -9.50 -3.92
C GLY A 8 -5.94 -10.74 -3.18
N ILE A 9 -6.18 -10.84 -1.87
CA ILE A 9 -5.76 -11.98 -1.04
C ILE A 9 -6.96 -12.91 -0.84
N PRO A 10 -7.15 -13.97 -1.65
CA PRO A 10 -8.34 -14.83 -1.56
C PRO A 10 -8.36 -15.70 -0.31
N ARG A 11 -7.19 -16.13 0.19
CA ARG A 11 -7.01 -16.86 1.45
C ARG A 11 -5.54 -16.87 1.87
N TRP A 12 -5.27 -17.13 3.14
CA TRP A 12 -3.91 -17.32 3.64
C TRP A 12 -3.28 -18.61 3.11
N GLY A 13 -1.95 -18.60 2.95
CA GLY A 13 -1.17 -19.76 2.51
C GLY A 13 -1.36 -20.18 1.05
N ILE A 14 -1.68 -19.24 0.15
CA ILE A 14 -1.65 -19.46 -1.30
C ILE A 14 -0.25 -19.24 -1.88
N LYS A 15 -0.03 -19.69 -3.11
CA LYS A 15 1.25 -19.53 -3.82
C LYS A 15 1.41 -18.17 -4.49
N GLU A 16 0.29 -17.54 -4.85
CA GLU A 16 0.28 -16.28 -5.59
C GLU A 16 -1.07 -15.60 -5.41
N CYS A 17 -1.04 -14.28 -5.23
CA CYS A 17 -2.24 -13.45 -5.18
C CYS A 17 -2.48 -12.82 -6.56
N PRO A 18 -3.70 -12.88 -7.10
CA PRO A 18 -4.00 -12.25 -8.38
C PRO A 18 -3.78 -10.73 -8.30
N VAL A 19 -3.18 -10.18 -9.36
CA VAL A 19 -3.24 -8.75 -9.66
C VAL A 19 -4.66 -8.42 -10.10
N LEU A 20 -5.29 -7.47 -9.42
CA LEU A 20 -6.65 -7.01 -9.70
C LEU A 20 -6.64 -5.80 -10.61
N GLU A 21 -5.70 -4.88 -10.38
CA GLU A 21 -5.52 -3.64 -11.14
C GLU A 21 -4.03 -3.31 -11.24
N SER A 22 -3.64 -2.66 -12.34
CA SER A 22 -2.30 -2.11 -12.54
C SER A 22 -2.41 -0.63 -12.90
N TYR A 23 -1.75 0.21 -12.11
CA TYR A 23 -1.69 1.66 -12.30
C TYR A 23 -0.37 2.02 -12.95
N GLN A 24 -0.42 2.43 -14.22
CA GLN A 24 0.76 2.85 -14.97
C GLN A 24 1.40 4.09 -14.34
N ASN A 25 2.73 4.14 -14.33
CA ASN A 25 3.53 5.15 -13.65
C ASN A 25 3.33 5.14 -12.12
N SER A 26 4.19 4.37 -11.42
CA SER A 26 4.19 4.26 -9.96
C SER A 26 4.42 5.58 -9.23
N HIS A 27 4.92 6.64 -9.89
CA HIS A 27 5.01 7.96 -9.25
C HIS A 27 3.64 8.55 -8.90
N GLY A 28 2.55 8.03 -9.48
CA GLY A 28 1.18 8.45 -9.19
C GLY A 28 0.55 7.82 -7.93
N SER A 29 1.28 7.00 -7.17
CA SER A 29 0.75 6.32 -5.97
C SER A 29 1.50 6.76 -4.69
N ALA A 30 2.50 6.01 -4.24
CA ALA A 30 3.18 6.27 -2.97
C ALA A 30 3.90 7.64 -2.94
N PRO A 31 4.67 8.05 -3.99
CA PRO A 31 5.33 9.35 -4.01
C PRO A 31 4.38 10.55 -3.89
N VAL A 32 3.13 10.39 -4.32
CA VAL A 32 2.07 11.40 -4.20
C VAL A 32 1.76 11.67 -2.72
N ILE A 33 1.53 10.61 -1.94
CA ILE A 33 1.28 10.69 -0.50
C ILE A 33 2.51 11.19 0.23
N TRP A 34 3.70 10.72 -0.14
CA TRP A 34 4.94 11.13 0.49
C TRP A 34 5.19 12.62 0.33
N ASN A 35 5.06 13.15 -0.89
CA ASN A 35 5.19 14.59 -1.13
C ASN A 35 4.14 15.40 -0.35
N PHE A 36 2.89 14.91 -0.30
CA PHE A 36 1.84 15.59 0.46
C PHE A 36 2.20 15.73 1.94
N LEU A 37 2.50 14.60 2.58
CA LEU A 37 2.73 14.54 4.01
C LEU A 37 4.01 15.26 4.40
N THR A 38 5.05 15.16 3.58
CA THR A 38 6.28 15.93 3.76
C THR A 38 6.02 17.43 3.74
N LYS A 39 5.26 17.92 2.75
CA LYS A 39 4.90 19.35 2.68
C LYS A 39 4.03 19.78 3.84
N ARG A 40 3.09 18.93 4.27
CA ARG A 40 2.10 19.28 5.28
C ARG A 40 2.65 19.24 6.71
N PHE A 41 3.51 18.28 7.03
CA PHE A 41 3.92 17.96 8.41
C PHE A 41 5.42 18.06 8.69
N LEU A 42 6.26 18.17 7.65
CA LEU A 42 7.72 18.27 7.79
C LEU A 42 8.29 19.59 7.25
N ASP A 43 7.45 20.49 6.72
CA ASP A 43 7.85 21.80 6.17
C ASP A 43 8.95 21.73 5.09
N LYS A 44 8.93 20.66 4.28
CA LYS A 44 9.82 20.50 3.12
C LYS A 44 9.00 20.46 1.83
N SER A 45 9.54 21.00 0.74
CA SER A 45 8.80 21.08 -0.53
C SER A 45 8.65 19.74 -1.26
N SER A 46 9.47 18.74 -0.94
CA SER A 46 9.39 17.38 -1.50
C SER A 46 10.06 16.37 -0.56
N TYR A 47 9.63 15.10 -0.62
CA TYR A 47 10.27 14.02 0.14
C TYR A 47 11.71 13.74 -0.30
N TYR A 48 12.10 14.10 -1.53
CA TYR A 48 13.51 14.00 -1.98
C TYR A 48 14.47 14.94 -1.25
N LEU A 49 13.95 15.89 -0.48
CA LEU A 49 14.72 16.88 0.29
C LEU A 49 14.81 16.52 1.78
N LEU A 50 14.41 15.30 2.15
CA LEU A 50 14.57 14.80 3.50
C LEU A 50 16.00 14.32 3.68
N ASP A 51 16.59 14.68 4.83
CA ASP A 51 17.92 14.23 5.22
C ASP A 51 17.87 12.79 5.78
N ASP A 52 16.72 12.39 6.34
CA ASP A 52 16.45 11.03 6.82
C ASP A 52 15.01 10.62 6.46
N ASP A 53 14.87 9.58 5.64
CA ASP A 53 13.56 9.02 5.25
C ASP A 53 12.74 8.56 6.46
N LYS A 54 13.37 8.25 7.59
CA LYS A 54 12.67 7.91 8.84
C LYS A 54 11.74 9.04 9.31
N GLU A 55 12.02 10.30 8.98
CA GLU A 55 11.14 11.40 9.30
C GLU A 55 9.77 11.22 8.62
N LEU A 56 9.78 10.91 7.32
CA LEU A 56 8.57 10.61 6.56
C LEU A 56 7.89 9.35 7.08
N TRP A 57 8.63 8.27 7.31
CA TRP A 57 8.04 7.02 7.82
C TRP A 57 7.44 7.20 9.22
N SER A 58 8.01 8.04 10.08
CA SER A 58 7.50 8.31 11.42
C SER A 58 6.10 8.94 11.43
N LEU A 59 5.70 9.63 10.35
CA LEU A 59 4.39 10.28 10.23
C LEU A 59 3.24 9.27 10.41
N SER A 60 3.42 8.00 10.03
CA SER A 60 2.41 6.95 10.23
C SER A 60 2.10 6.62 11.70
N ARG A 61 2.97 7.05 12.63
CA ARG A 61 2.90 6.75 14.07
C ARG A 61 2.72 7.99 14.95
N ARG A 62 2.97 9.19 14.41
CA ARG A 62 2.94 10.47 15.10
C ARG A 62 1.52 10.89 15.51
N SER A 63 1.30 11.18 16.79
CA SER A 63 -0.05 11.52 17.29
C SER A 63 -0.58 12.87 16.81
N ASP A 64 0.30 13.77 16.37
CA ASP A 64 -0.04 15.06 15.78
C ASP A 64 -0.54 14.94 14.32
N VAL A 65 -0.28 13.80 13.66
CA VAL A 65 -0.79 13.52 12.31
C VAL A 65 -2.19 12.89 12.42
N PRO A 66 -3.24 13.46 11.78
CA PRO A 66 -4.59 12.92 11.88
C PRO A 66 -4.66 11.49 11.32
N GLU A 67 -5.54 10.67 11.90
CA GLU A 67 -5.58 9.23 11.62
C GLU A 67 -5.67 8.88 10.12
N PRO A 68 -6.54 9.51 9.30
CA PRO A 68 -6.63 9.17 7.87
C PRO A 68 -5.30 9.25 7.12
N PHE A 69 -4.53 10.31 7.40
CA PHE A 69 -3.20 10.56 6.84
C PHE A 69 -2.21 9.46 7.24
N ARG A 70 -2.27 9.02 8.49
CA ARG A 70 -1.45 7.92 8.99
C ARG A 70 -1.82 6.60 8.33
N GLN A 71 -3.11 6.31 8.15
CA GLN A 71 -3.55 5.04 7.57
C GLN A 71 -3.22 4.96 6.09
N VAL A 72 -3.42 6.03 5.32
CA VAL A 72 -3.02 6.04 3.90
C VAL A 72 -1.50 6.00 3.74
N MET A 73 -0.74 6.64 4.63
CA MET A 73 0.72 6.46 4.67
C MET A 73 1.10 4.99 4.85
N LYS A 74 0.44 4.28 5.76
CA LYS A 74 0.65 2.84 5.97
C LYS A 74 0.25 1.99 4.77
N MET A 75 -0.70 2.44 3.95
CA MET A 75 -1.05 1.74 2.69
C MET A 75 0.11 1.73 1.70
N THR A 76 1.06 2.67 1.81
CA THR A 76 2.26 2.70 0.95
C THR A 76 3.38 1.81 1.43
N TYR A 77 3.22 1.10 2.55
CA TYR A 77 4.27 0.25 3.11
C TYR A 77 4.20 -1.13 2.50
N ASP A 78 5.37 -1.75 2.36
CA ASP A 78 5.46 -3.13 1.96
C ASP A 78 4.74 -4.03 2.95
N ARG A 79 4.08 -5.06 2.41
CA ARG A 79 3.40 -6.12 3.17
C ARG A 79 2.27 -5.61 4.09
N ALA A 80 1.89 -4.34 3.95
CA ALA A 80 0.69 -3.79 4.55
C ALA A 80 -0.55 -4.31 3.82
N VAL A 81 -1.55 -4.71 4.59
CA VAL A 81 -2.81 -5.28 4.09
C VAL A 81 -3.99 -4.54 4.66
N ILE A 82 -4.97 -4.23 3.80
CA ILE A 82 -6.30 -3.79 4.18
C ILE A 82 -7.20 -5.03 4.22
N LEU A 83 -7.73 -5.39 5.38
CA LEU A 83 -8.69 -6.49 5.45
C LEU A 83 -10.02 -6.05 4.83
N SER A 84 -10.77 -6.98 4.24
CA SER A 84 -12.04 -6.66 3.56
C SER A 84 -13.06 -5.94 4.45
N ALA A 85 -13.07 -6.26 5.75
CA ALA A 85 -13.90 -5.58 6.74
C ALA A 85 -13.54 -4.10 6.95
N ASP A 86 -12.30 -3.71 6.68
CA ASP A 86 -11.77 -2.37 6.88
C ASP A 86 -11.81 -1.51 5.59
N ILE A 87 -12.21 -2.08 4.45
CA ILE A 87 -12.25 -1.37 3.16
C ILE A 87 -13.12 -0.11 3.19
N PRO A 88 -14.33 -0.10 3.79
CA PRO A 88 -15.11 1.13 3.89
C PRO A 88 -14.37 2.27 4.60
N LYS A 89 -13.63 1.95 5.67
CA LYS A 89 -12.80 2.93 6.39
C LYS A 89 -11.60 3.37 5.54
N ALA A 90 -10.93 2.44 4.86
CA ALA A 90 -9.82 2.76 3.98
C ALA A 90 -10.19 3.72 2.85
N VAL A 91 -11.36 3.51 2.25
CA VAL A 91 -11.84 4.40 1.19
C VAL A 91 -12.16 5.78 1.76
N ALA A 92 -12.83 5.85 2.91
CA ALA A 92 -13.09 7.13 3.58
C ALA A 92 -11.78 7.88 3.93
N ASP A 93 -10.75 7.17 4.40
CA ASP A 93 -9.46 7.77 4.74
C ASP A 93 -8.75 8.33 3.49
N ILE A 94 -8.82 7.61 2.36
CA ILE A 94 -8.32 8.10 1.06
C ILE A 94 -9.08 9.34 0.61
N GLU A 95 -10.42 9.32 0.66
CA GLU A 95 -11.26 10.46 0.28
C GLU A 95 -10.96 11.71 1.13
N THR A 96 -10.69 11.54 2.43
CA THR A 96 -10.29 12.64 3.31
C THR A 96 -8.99 13.28 2.85
N ILE A 97 -7.97 12.48 2.51
CA ILE A 97 -6.70 13.02 1.99
C ILE A 97 -6.90 13.73 0.66
N LEU A 98 -7.67 13.15 -0.25
CA LEU A 98 -7.91 13.72 -1.57
C LEU A 98 -8.59 15.10 -1.50
N LYS A 99 -9.44 15.35 -0.49
CA LYS A 99 -10.05 16.66 -0.25
C LYS A 99 -9.03 17.72 0.19
N GLU A 100 -7.99 17.31 0.90
CA GLU A 100 -6.96 18.22 1.41
C GLU A 100 -5.73 18.32 0.51
N PHE A 101 -5.72 17.61 -0.62
CA PHE A 101 -4.54 17.49 -1.46
C PHE A 101 -4.70 18.15 -2.84
N PRO A 102 -4.36 19.45 -2.97
CA PRO A 102 -4.38 20.14 -4.25
C PRO A 102 -3.14 19.74 -5.06
N LEU A 103 -3.33 18.80 -5.98
CA LEU A 103 -2.27 18.39 -6.89
C LEU A 103 -1.99 19.42 -7.98
N PRO A 104 -0.72 19.60 -8.36
CA PRO A 104 -0.38 20.26 -9.61
C PRO A 104 -1.02 19.53 -10.80
N THR A 105 -1.51 20.28 -11.79
CA THR A 105 -2.18 19.74 -12.99
C THR A 105 -1.32 18.79 -13.83
N ASN A 106 -0.01 18.76 -13.62
CA ASN A 106 0.94 17.93 -14.36
C ASN A 106 1.41 16.68 -13.59
N GLN A 107 0.78 16.35 -12.45
CA GLN A 107 1.11 15.15 -11.69
C GLN A 107 -0.02 14.12 -11.77
N VAL A 108 0.37 12.86 -11.99
CA VAL A 108 -0.55 11.72 -11.95
C VAL A 108 -0.92 11.42 -10.51
N ASN A 109 -2.18 11.07 -10.25
CA ASN A 109 -2.63 10.60 -8.94
C ASN A 109 -3.66 9.49 -9.11
N HIS A 110 -3.29 8.31 -8.62
CA HIS A 110 -4.09 7.10 -8.72
C HIS A 110 -5.01 6.89 -7.52
N TRP A 111 -4.91 7.67 -6.44
CA TRP A 111 -5.62 7.39 -5.18
C TRP A 111 -7.14 7.46 -5.30
N ALA A 112 -7.68 8.32 -6.17
CA ALA A 112 -9.12 8.32 -6.47
C ALA A 112 -9.54 6.99 -7.11
N GLN A 113 -8.80 6.53 -8.12
CA GLN A 113 -9.05 5.26 -8.79
C GLN A 113 -8.83 4.06 -7.84
N ILE A 114 -7.80 4.11 -7.00
CA ILE A 114 -7.53 3.08 -5.98
C ILE A 114 -8.72 2.94 -5.03
N ALA A 115 -9.32 4.04 -4.57
CA ALA A 115 -10.50 4.00 -3.71
C ALA A 115 -11.69 3.31 -4.41
N GLU A 116 -11.97 3.68 -5.67
CA GLU A 116 -13.02 3.05 -6.47
C GLU A 116 -12.79 1.55 -6.67
N ASP A 117 -11.56 1.16 -7.01
CA ASP A 117 -11.24 -0.24 -7.27
C ASP A 117 -11.24 -1.09 -6.00
N LEU A 118 -10.81 -0.55 -4.85
CA LEU A 118 -10.97 -1.21 -3.55
C LEU A 118 -12.45 -1.48 -3.24
N GLN A 119 -13.34 -0.50 -3.42
CA GLN A 119 -14.78 -0.71 -3.23
C GLN A 119 -15.34 -1.76 -4.20
N LYS A 120 -15.06 -1.62 -5.49
CA LYS A 120 -15.50 -2.51 -6.58
C LYS A 120 -15.09 -3.96 -6.34
N HIS A 121 -13.84 -4.20 -5.94
CA HIS A 121 -13.36 -5.57 -5.72
C HIS A 121 -13.80 -6.13 -4.37
N ASN A 122 -13.94 -5.30 -3.34
CA ASN A 122 -14.47 -5.72 -2.05
C ASN A 122 -15.94 -6.16 -2.15
N ALA A 123 -16.77 -5.46 -2.93
CA ALA A 123 -18.17 -5.80 -3.17
C ALA A 123 -18.37 -7.20 -3.77
N LYS A 124 -17.35 -7.78 -4.41
CA LYS A 124 -17.40 -9.15 -4.94
C LYS A 124 -17.35 -10.23 -3.84
N GLY A 125 -16.92 -9.89 -2.62
CA GLY A 125 -16.85 -10.83 -1.50
C GLY A 125 -15.85 -11.99 -1.68
N LYS A 126 -14.88 -11.85 -2.60
CA LYS A 126 -13.94 -12.93 -2.99
C LYS A 126 -12.62 -12.94 -2.21
N TYR A 127 -12.29 -11.85 -1.53
CA TYR A 127 -10.97 -11.64 -0.93
C TYR A 127 -11.08 -11.43 0.58
N LEU A 128 -10.10 -11.89 1.34
CA LEU A 128 -9.93 -11.61 2.76
C LEU A 128 -9.32 -10.22 3.02
N GLY A 129 -8.59 -9.71 2.03
CA GLY A 129 -7.97 -8.40 2.08
C GLY A 129 -7.24 -8.07 0.79
N PHE A 130 -6.57 -6.92 0.82
CA PHE A 130 -5.95 -6.28 -0.32
C PHE A 130 -4.59 -5.74 0.08
N GLY A 131 -3.62 -5.82 -0.81
CA GLY A 131 -2.29 -5.28 -0.59
C GLY A 131 -1.73 -4.67 -1.87
N PHE A 132 -0.71 -3.84 -1.73
CA PHE A 132 -0.10 -3.11 -2.84
C PHE A 132 1.35 -3.50 -2.99
N CYS A 133 1.80 -3.66 -4.25
CA CYS A 133 3.20 -3.42 -4.59
C CYS A 133 3.26 -2.01 -5.18
N MET A 134 3.85 -1.06 -4.44
CA MET A 134 3.88 0.34 -4.86
C MET A 134 4.82 0.56 -6.05
N THR A 135 5.84 -0.28 -6.22
CA THR A 135 6.68 -0.32 -7.42
C THR A 135 6.86 -1.74 -7.93
N SER A 136 6.41 -2.05 -9.15
CA SER A 136 6.57 -3.37 -9.78
C SER A 136 8.00 -3.74 -10.20
N ILE A 137 9.00 -2.92 -9.84
CA ILE A 137 10.41 -3.19 -10.17
C ILE A 137 11.02 -4.09 -9.08
N GLY A 138 11.08 -5.39 -9.36
CA GLY A 138 11.87 -6.35 -8.57
C GLY A 138 11.20 -6.90 -7.31
N GLU A 139 9.97 -6.50 -6.99
CA GLU A 139 9.26 -6.96 -5.80
C GLU A 139 8.20 -8.02 -6.11
N THR A 140 8.31 -9.18 -5.46
CA THR A 140 7.39 -10.31 -5.58
C THR A 140 6.64 -10.59 -4.29
N LEU A 141 6.31 -9.56 -3.50
CA LEU A 141 5.74 -9.70 -2.15
C LEU A 141 4.49 -10.59 -2.11
N PHE A 142 3.64 -10.54 -3.13
CA PHE A 142 2.41 -11.33 -3.19
C PHE A 142 2.54 -12.66 -3.96
N GLN A 143 3.76 -13.15 -4.12
CA GLN A 143 4.09 -14.43 -4.75
C GLN A 143 5.05 -15.21 -3.84
N GLY A 144 4.81 -16.50 -3.66
CA GLY A 144 5.72 -17.36 -2.91
C GLY A 144 7.07 -17.52 -3.62
N GLU A 145 8.08 -17.89 -2.85
CA GLU A 145 9.42 -18.18 -3.37
C GLU A 145 9.40 -19.31 -4.43
N GLU A 146 10.13 -19.10 -5.51
CA GLU A 146 10.35 -20.12 -6.53
C GLU A 146 11.46 -21.09 -6.12
N TYR A 147 11.27 -22.38 -6.41
CA TYR A 147 12.27 -23.41 -6.15
C TYR A 147 12.22 -24.48 -7.22
N GLN A 148 13.36 -25.13 -7.47
CA GLN A 148 13.43 -26.24 -8.41
C GLN A 148 13.25 -27.58 -7.69
N LYS A 149 12.41 -28.46 -8.23
CA LYS A 149 12.26 -29.85 -7.78
C LYS A 149 12.07 -30.76 -8.98
N ASN A 150 12.90 -31.79 -9.11
CA ASN A 150 12.88 -32.76 -10.20
C ASN A 150 12.88 -32.08 -11.59
N GLY A 151 13.75 -31.07 -11.77
CA GLY A 151 13.87 -30.32 -13.03
C GLY A 151 12.72 -29.35 -13.35
N LYS A 152 11.73 -29.18 -12.45
CA LYS A 152 10.61 -28.26 -12.63
C LYS A 152 10.68 -27.11 -11.64
N TRP A 153 10.38 -25.90 -12.11
CA TRP A 153 10.18 -24.73 -11.25
C TRP A 153 8.80 -24.81 -10.59
N LEU A 154 8.78 -24.69 -9.28
CA LEU A 154 7.59 -24.72 -8.44
C LEU A 154 7.60 -23.49 -7.53
N ARG A 155 6.42 -23.12 -7.04
CA ARG A 155 6.27 -22.01 -6.09
C ARG A 155 5.84 -22.52 -4.71
N ARG A 156 6.50 -22.03 -3.66
CA ARG A 156 6.10 -22.25 -2.26
C ARG A 156 4.79 -21.52 -1.97
N ARG A 157 4.13 -21.89 -0.88
CA ARG A 157 3.07 -21.06 -0.31
C ARG A 157 3.72 -19.86 0.36
N ILE A 158 3.10 -18.69 0.26
CA ILE A 158 3.54 -17.47 0.93
C ILE A 158 3.48 -17.72 2.44
N ASP A 159 4.60 -17.46 3.13
CA ASP A 159 4.64 -17.49 4.60
C ASP A 159 4.27 -16.11 5.13
N TRP A 160 2.98 -15.81 5.12
CA TRP A 160 2.44 -14.50 5.51
C TRP A 160 2.96 -14.00 6.87
N LYS A 161 3.16 -14.90 7.83
CA LYS A 161 3.66 -14.55 9.16
C LYS A 161 5.18 -14.37 9.14
N GLY A 162 5.92 -15.31 8.57
CA GLY A 162 7.38 -15.23 8.48
C GLY A 162 7.88 -14.06 7.64
N GLU A 163 7.10 -13.67 6.63
CA GLU A 163 7.38 -12.52 5.78
C GLU A 163 6.94 -11.19 6.42
N GLY A 164 6.18 -11.22 7.53
CA GLY A 164 5.83 -10.02 8.29
C GLY A 164 4.67 -9.21 7.72
N PHE A 165 3.70 -9.85 7.07
CA PHE A 165 2.47 -9.17 6.65
C PHE A 165 1.65 -8.70 7.85
N TRP A 166 1.06 -7.51 7.72
CA TRP A 166 0.35 -6.88 8.83
C TRP A 166 -0.87 -6.08 8.33
N SER A 167 -1.89 -5.99 9.19
CA SER A 167 -3.11 -5.26 8.87
C SER A 167 -3.00 -3.80 9.30
N ILE A 168 -3.27 -2.87 8.37
CA ILE A 168 -3.16 -1.43 8.56
C ILE A 168 -3.95 -0.94 9.77
N TYR A 169 -5.17 -1.44 9.92
CA TYR A 169 -6.13 -1.01 10.94
C TYR A 169 -6.05 -1.82 12.24
N LYS A 170 -5.35 -2.96 12.26
CA LYS A 170 -5.17 -3.78 13.48
C LYS A 170 -3.79 -3.62 14.11
N ALA A 171 -2.81 -3.05 13.41
CA ALA A 171 -1.51 -2.77 13.97
C ALA A 171 -1.62 -1.77 15.13
N LYS A 172 -1.39 -2.25 16.35
CA LYS A 172 -1.20 -1.39 17.52
C LYS A 172 0.10 -0.59 17.30
N ASN A 173 0.10 0.69 17.68
CA ASN A 173 1.23 1.63 17.53
C ASN A 173 2.54 1.21 18.24
N SER A 174 2.62 0.01 18.80
CA SER A 174 3.81 -0.53 19.47
C SER A 174 4.63 -1.36 18.50
N SER A 175 5.73 -0.75 18.02
CA SER A 175 6.98 -1.39 17.59
C SER A 175 6.87 -2.54 16.58
N GLN A 176 6.96 -2.20 15.30
CA GLN A 176 7.66 -2.96 14.25
C GLN A 176 7.92 -2.01 13.06
N PRO A 177 8.97 -2.28 12.25
CA PRO A 177 10.01 -1.33 11.81
C PRO A 177 9.50 0.02 11.31
#